data_AF-A0A0C2D2J7-F1
#
_entry.id   AF-A0A0C2D2J7-F1
#
_cell.length_a   1.000
_cell.length_b   1.000
_cell.length_c   1.000
_cell.angle_alpha   90.00
_cell.angle_beta   90.00
_cell.angle_gamma   90.00
#
_symmetry.space_group_name_H-M   'P 1'
#
loop_
_entity.id
_entity.type
_entity.pdbx_description
1 polymer ?
#
loop_
_entity_poly.entity_id
_entity_poly.type
_entity_poly.pdbx_seq_one_letter_code
_entity_poly.pdbx_strand_id
1 'polypeptide(L)'
;MSLVSLEEGGEHSDDSSKQPMWIHTCDEVEFEFGRVRSRLEELANAQQKHISRPNFGDEAFEAEERQMESTTEQITSMMSHCQRLINMISTQRTRNENNSERKLRENTVQALIFTLTQLTNDFRTRQSKYLKDIKNRTSNVDSFLLTTGQTDDLQWGELVDVTPSHEYTMDQIQQMMMNEQTVKEREKEVLVVNSSIRELNSLFKDLSSMVVDQGTILDR
;
A
#
# COMPACT_ATOMS: atom_id res chain seq x y z
N MET A 1 -25.52 36.30 -65.17
CA MET A 1 -25.09 35.02 -65.79
C MET A 1 -23.76 34.67 -65.15
N SER A 2 -23.76 33.90 -64.06
CA SER A 2 -23.69 32.42 -64.04
C SER A 2 -22.51 31.88 -64.84
N LEU A 3 -21.48 31.41 -64.14
CA LEU A 3 -21.08 30.01 -64.17
C LEU A 3 -20.10 29.70 -63.03
N VAL A 4 -20.60 28.86 -62.14
CA VAL A 4 -19.89 28.09 -61.13
C VAL A 4 -18.95 27.09 -61.82
N SER A 5 -17.70 27.00 -61.35
CA SER A 5 -16.90 25.77 -61.44
C SER A 5 -16.49 25.37 -60.03
N LEU A 6 -17.30 24.48 -59.46
CA LEU A 6 -17.05 23.67 -58.27
C LEU A 6 -16.42 22.37 -58.79
N GLU A 7 -15.12 22.21 -58.65
CA GLU A 7 -14.36 20.98 -58.87
C GLU A 7 -13.00 21.23 -58.20
N GLU A 8 -12.48 20.46 -57.26
CA GLU A 8 -12.73 19.08 -56.91
C GLU A 8 -12.30 18.93 -55.45
N GLY A 9 -13.17 18.36 -54.62
CA GLY A 9 -12.82 17.97 -53.27
C GLY A 9 -11.77 16.87 -53.35
N GLY A 10 -10.50 17.25 -53.17
CA GLY A 10 -9.51 16.31 -52.69
C GLY A 10 -9.93 15.93 -51.28
N GLU A 11 -10.63 14.81 -51.14
CA GLU A 11 -10.74 14.05 -49.91
C GLU A 11 -9.30 13.77 -49.44
N HIS A 12 -8.70 14.72 -48.71
CA HIS A 12 -7.69 14.38 -47.74
C HIS A 12 -8.42 13.47 -46.77
N SER A 13 -8.26 12.16 -47.02
CA SER A 13 -8.49 11.13 -46.04
C SER A 13 -8.00 11.67 -44.70
N ASP A 14 -8.95 12.00 -43.84
CA ASP A 14 -8.73 12.28 -42.42
C ASP A 14 -8.32 10.96 -41.74
N ASP A 15 -7.27 10.35 -42.26
CA ASP A 15 -6.47 9.31 -41.62
C ASP A 15 -5.47 9.99 -40.68
N SER A 16 -5.94 11.04 -40.00
CA SER A 16 -5.31 11.65 -38.84
C SER A 16 -5.38 10.62 -37.72
N SER A 17 -4.48 9.64 -37.80
CA SER A 17 -3.95 8.84 -36.70
C SER A 17 -4.96 8.62 -35.56
N LYS A 18 -5.83 7.61 -35.67
CA LYS A 18 -6.47 7.09 -34.47
C LYS A 18 -5.36 6.67 -33.52
N GLN A 19 -5.17 7.44 -32.45
CA GLN A 19 -4.13 7.18 -31.47
C GLN A 19 -4.23 5.71 -31.04
N PRO A 20 -3.11 4.98 -30.99
CA PRO A 20 -3.13 3.60 -30.54
C PRO A 20 -3.86 3.50 -29.22
N MET A 21 -4.81 2.57 -29.12
CA MET A 21 -5.67 2.41 -27.94
C MET A 21 -4.87 2.22 -26.63
N TRP A 22 -3.60 1.79 -26.73
CA TRP A 22 -2.74 1.58 -25.57
C TRP A 22 -2.29 2.90 -24.93
N ILE A 23 -2.30 4.00 -25.70
CA ILE A 23 -2.03 5.36 -25.19
C ILE A 23 -3.12 5.77 -24.21
N HIS A 24 -4.39 5.54 -24.54
CA HIS A 24 -5.50 5.84 -23.62
C HIS A 24 -5.42 4.99 -22.33
N THR A 25 -5.04 3.72 -22.45
CA THR A 25 -4.77 2.87 -21.28
C THR A 25 -3.57 3.37 -20.47
N CYS A 26 -2.54 3.92 -21.13
CA CYS A 26 -1.40 4.53 -20.44
C CYS A 26 -1.84 5.75 -19.60
N ASP A 27 -2.67 6.62 -20.16
CA ASP A 27 -3.21 7.78 -19.44
C ASP A 27 -4.05 7.33 -18.22
N GLU A 28 -4.82 6.25 -18.37
CA GLU A 28 -5.58 5.64 -17.27
C GLU A 28 -4.65 5.11 -16.16
N VAL A 29 -3.54 4.44 -16.51
CA VAL A 29 -2.55 3.97 -15.53
C VAL A 29 -1.91 5.15 -14.78
N GLU A 30 -1.52 6.21 -15.48
CA GLU A 30 -0.93 7.40 -14.85
C GLU A 30 -1.91 8.11 -13.91
N PHE A 31 -3.19 8.17 -14.29
CA PHE A 31 -4.25 8.65 -13.42
C PHE A 31 -4.40 7.79 -12.15
N GLU A 32 -4.42 6.47 -12.29
CA GLU A 32 -4.47 5.54 -11.15
C GLU A 32 -3.23 5.66 -10.25
N PHE A 33 -2.03 5.87 -10.80
CA PHE A 33 -0.84 6.16 -9.99
C PHE A 33 -0.99 7.42 -9.13
N GLY A 34 -1.57 8.48 -9.70
CA GLY A 34 -1.92 9.68 -8.93
C GLY A 34 -2.84 9.38 -7.75
N ARG A 35 -3.87 8.55 -7.98
CA ARG A 35 -4.80 8.14 -6.92
C ARG A 35 -4.13 7.28 -5.85
N VAL A 36 -3.29 6.32 -6.25
CA VAL A 36 -2.50 5.50 -5.32
C VAL A 36 -1.65 6.38 -4.41
N ARG A 37 -0.94 7.37 -4.97
CA ARG A 37 -0.13 8.33 -4.19
C ARG A 37 -0.97 9.11 -3.17
N SER A 38 -2.12 9.64 -3.58
CA SER A 38 -3.03 10.34 -2.65
C SER A 38 -3.46 9.43 -1.50
N ARG A 39 -3.84 8.20 -1.81
CA ARG A 39 -4.31 7.23 -0.81
C ARG A 39 -3.19 6.79 0.15
N LEU A 40 -1.95 6.69 -0.33
CA LEU A 40 -0.76 6.44 0.49
C LEU A 40 -0.51 7.56 1.51
N GLU A 41 -0.69 8.82 1.12
CA GLU A 41 -0.57 9.96 2.03
C GLU A 41 -1.70 9.99 3.07
N GLU A 42 -2.94 9.74 2.65
CA GLU A 42 -4.08 9.63 3.56
C GLU A 42 -3.85 8.54 4.63
N LEU A 43 -3.36 7.37 4.21
CA LEU A 43 -3.05 6.27 5.12
C LEU A 43 -1.92 6.64 6.08
N ALA A 44 -0.84 7.25 5.59
CA ALA A 44 0.27 7.67 6.44
C ALA A 44 -0.18 8.69 7.51
N ASN A 45 -1.06 9.63 7.15
CA ASN A 45 -1.62 10.60 8.08
C ASN A 45 -2.51 9.94 9.14
N ALA A 46 -3.38 9.00 8.73
CA ALA A 46 -4.20 8.23 9.66
C ALA A 46 -3.34 7.40 10.63
N GLN A 47 -2.33 6.71 10.12
CA GLN A 47 -1.39 5.91 10.91
C GLN A 47 -0.59 6.75 11.92
N GLN A 48 -0.12 7.93 11.51
CA GLN A 48 0.59 8.85 12.41
C GLN A 48 -0.33 9.40 13.52
N LYS A 49 -1.58 9.72 13.17
CA LYS A 49 -2.61 10.14 14.12
C LYS A 49 -2.95 9.03 15.11
N HIS A 50 -3.04 7.80 14.63
CA HIS A 50 -3.26 6.61 15.45
C HIS A 50 -2.11 6.40 16.47
N ILE A 51 -0.86 6.47 16.03
CA ILE A 51 0.32 6.30 16.90
C ILE A 51 0.44 7.41 17.96
N SER A 52 0.04 8.65 17.64
CA SER A 52 0.22 9.80 18.53
C SER A 52 -0.85 9.95 19.61
N ARG A 53 -2.02 9.33 19.44
CA ARG A 53 -3.13 9.40 20.40
C ARG A 53 -2.95 8.40 21.54
N PRO A 54 -3.01 8.80 22.83
CA PRO A 54 -3.07 7.87 23.96
C PRO A 54 -4.27 6.92 23.82
N ASN A 55 -4.11 5.66 24.23
CA ASN A 55 -5.10 4.59 24.03
C ASN A 55 -6.26 4.74 25.03
N PHE A 56 -7.19 5.65 24.74
CA PHE A 56 -8.50 5.64 25.37
C PHE A 56 -9.36 4.77 24.46
N GLY A 57 -9.77 3.59 24.91
CA GLY A 57 -10.55 2.61 24.16
C GLY A 57 -11.95 3.11 23.82
N ASP A 58 -12.01 4.20 23.06
CA ASP A 58 -13.19 4.86 22.58
C ASP A 58 -13.56 4.28 21.21
N GLU A 59 -14.86 4.18 20.92
CA GLU A 59 -15.42 3.71 19.65
C GLU A 59 -14.82 4.42 18.41
N ALA A 60 -14.33 5.65 18.60
CA ALA A 60 -13.64 6.42 17.58
C ALA A 60 -12.28 5.84 17.16
N PHE A 61 -11.58 5.15 18.07
CA PHE A 61 -10.30 4.51 17.82
C PHE A 61 -10.47 3.26 16.95
N GLU A 62 -11.40 2.38 17.32
CA GLU A 62 -11.75 1.17 16.54
C GLU A 62 -12.28 1.52 15.13
N ALA A 63 -13.00 2.64 15.00
CA ALA A 63 -13.44 3.14 13.70
C ALA A 63 -12.26 3.63 12.84
N GLU A 64 -11.25 4.26 13.45
CA GLU A 64 -10.03 4.72 12.78
C GLU A 64 -9.17 3.53 12.31
N GLU A 65 -9.04 2.47 13.12
CA GLU A 65 -8.38 1.21 12.73
C GLU A 65 -9.06 0.53 11.54
N ARG A 66 -10.39 0.36 11.58
CA ARG A 66 -11.14 -0.20 10.44
C ARG A 66 -10.98 0.63 9.16
N GLN A 67 -10.90 1.95 9.29
CA GLN A 67 -10.68 2.82 8.14
C GLN A 67 -9.27 2.66 7.55
N MET A 68 -8.25 2.45 8.39
CA MET A 68 -6.88 2.17 7.95
C MET A 68 -6.77 0.79 7.27
N GLU A 69 -7.42 -0.24 7.81
CA GLU A 69 -7.51 -1.57 7.18
C GLU A 69 -8.15 -1.46 5.78
N SER A 70 -9.32 -0.82 5.69
CA SER A 70 -10.02 -0.62 4.40
C SER A 70 -9.16 0.16 3.41
N THR A 71 -8.43 1.18 3.87
CA THR A 71 -7.56 1.98 3.00
C THR A 71 -6.36 1.15 2.51
N THR A 72 -5.81 0.28 3.35
CA THR A 72 -4.72 -0.65 3.01
C THR A 72 -5.16 -1.65 1.93
N GLU A 73 -6.36 -2.22 2.05
CA GLU A 73 -6.94 -3.12 1.05
C GLU A 73 -7.20 -2.38 -0.27
N GLN A 74 -7.75 -1.18 -0.22
CA GLN A 74 -8.02 -0.36 -1.40
C GLN A 74 -6.73 -0.04 -2.18
N ILE A 75 -5.66 0.38 -1.50
CA ILE A 75 -4.35 0.64 -2.13
C ILE A 75 -3.85 -0.62 -2.83
N THR A 76 -3.94 -1.78 -2.16
CA THR A 76 -3.53 -3.06 -2.74
C THR A 76 -4.33 -3.37 -4.02
N SER A 77 -5.65 -3.25 -3.97
CA SER A 77 -6.53 -3.44 -5.13
C SER A 77 -6.23 -2.47 -6.28
N MET A 78 -5.89 -1.23 -5.97
CA MET A 78 -5.51 -0.22 -6.98
C MET A 78 -4.19 -0.58 -7.65
N MET A 79 -3.17 -1.00 -6.89
CA MET A 79 -1.90 -1.48 -7.46
C MET A 79 -2.10 -2.73 -8.34
N SER A 80 -2.93 -3.68 -7.91
CA SER A 80 -3.34 -4.84 -8.71
C SER A 80 -4.11 -4.43 -9.98
N HIS A 81 -4.90 -3.35 -9.92
CA HIS A 81 -5.56 -2.79 -11.10
C HIS A 81 -4.57 -2.17 -12.09
N CYS A 82 -3.62 -1.35 -11.62
CA CYS A 82 -2.55 -0.82 -12.46
C CYS A 82 -1.77 -1.93 -13.16
N GLN A 83 -1.43 -3.01 -12.44
CA GLN A 83 -0.74 -4.17 -13.02
C GLN A 83 -1.54 -4.82 -14.16
N ARG A 84 -2.87 -4.97 -14.02
CA ARG A 84 -3.74 -5.48 -15.09
C ARG A 84 -3.79 -4.57 -16.31
N LEU A 85 -3.86 -3.26 -16.11
CA LEU A 85 -3.83 -2.28 -17.20
C LEU A 85 -2.48 -2.31 -17.94
N ILE A 86 -1.37 -2.40 -17.21
CA ILE A 86 -0.02 -2.55 -17.80
C ILE A 86 0.09 -3.84 -18.62
N ASN A 87 -0.45 -4.95 -18.13
CA ASN A 87 -0.55 -6.20 -18.88
C ASN A 87 -1.37 -6.05 -20.17
N MET A 88 -2.46 -5.28 -20.12
CA MET A 88 -3.28 -4.99 -21.29
C MET A 88 -2.45 -4.23 -22.33
N ILE A 89 -1.71 -3.18 -21.94
CA ILE A 89 -0.79 -2.44 -22.83
C ILE A 89 0.28 -3.36 -23.42
N SER A 90 0.83 -4.29 -22.63
CA SER A 90 1.86 -5.24 -23.07
C SER A 90 1.34 -6.23 -24.13
N THR A 91 0.09 -6.68 -24.00
CA THR A 91 -0.53 -7.68 -24.88
C THR A 91 -1.26 -7.08 -26.09
N GLN A 92 -1.60 -5.78 -26.03
CA GLN A 92 -2.33 -5.08 -27.06
C GLN A 92 -1.43 -4.77 -28.27
N ARG A 93 -1.35 -5.73 -29.20
CA ARG A 93 -0.65 -5.58 -30.48
C ARG A 93 -1.59 -5.07 -31.56
N THR A 94 -1.22 -3.95 -32.19
CA THR A 94 -1.96 -3.44 -33.36
C THR A 94 -1.59 -4.27 -34.60
N ARG A 95 -2.57 -4.62 -35.45
CA ARG A 95 -2.37 -5.46 -36.65
C ARG A 95 -1.34 -4.89 -37.65
N ASN A 96 -1.12 -3.58 -37.63
CA ASN A 96 -0.16 -2.85 -38.47
C ASN A 96 0.88 -2.11 -37.61
N GLU A 97 1.23 -2.62 -36.42
CA GLU A 97 2.19 -1.96 -35.51
C GLU A 97 3.56 -1.83 -36.19
N ASN A 98 4.02 -0.58 -36.34
CA ASN A 98 5.36 -0.30 -36.87
C ASN A 98 6.43 -0.68 -35.83
N ASN A 99 7.64 -1.06 -36.26
CA ASN A 99 8.74 -1.38 -35.33
C ASN A 99 9.03 -0.25 -34.33
N SER A 100 8.92 1.02 -34.75
CA SER A 100 9.08 2.17 -33.87
C SER A 100 7.94 2.31 -32.85
N GLU A 101 6.71 2.03 -33.25
CA GLU A 101 5.53 2.05 -32.36
C GLU A 101 5.61 0.93 -31.33
N ARG A 102 6.05 -0.27 -31.75
CA ARG A 102 6.30 -1.40 -30.86
C ARG A 102 7.34 -1.06 -29.80
N LYS A 103 8.49 -0.52 -30.20
CA LYS A 103 9.55 -0.09 -29.27
C LYS A 103 9.06 0.98 -28.31
N LEU A 104 8.26 1.93 -28.80
CA LEU A 104 7.67 2.95 -27.95
C LEU A 104 6.76 2.33 -26.88
N ARG A 105 5.87 1.42 -27.27
CA ARG A 105 4.97 0.70 -26.36
C ARG A 105 5.74 -0.12 -25.32
N GLU A 106 6.75 -0.88 -25.73
CA GLU A 106 7.61 -1.67 -24.82
C GLU A 106 8.35 -0.75 -23.81
N ASN A 107 8.90 0.38 -24.27
CA ASN A 107 9.53 1.37 -23.39
C ASN A 107 8.54 2.00 -22.41
N THR A 108 7.31 2.32 -22.86
CA THR A 108 6.25 2.83 -21.98
C THR A 108 5.88 1.80 -20.93
N VAL A 109 5.66 0.54 -21.31
CA VAL A 109 5.39 -0.55 -20.34
C VAL A 109 6.52 -0.63 -19.31
N GLN A 110 7.78 -0.55 -19.73
CA GLN A 110 8.91 -0.59 -18.80
C GLN A 110 8.90 0.58 -17.81
N ALA A 111 8.58 1.79 -18.27
CA ALA A 111 8.46 2.97 -17.41
C ALA A 111 7.32 2.80 -16.39
N LEU A 112 6.14 2.34 -16.84
CA LEU A 112 4.99 2.10 -15.96
C LEU A 112 5.28 1.02 -14.90
N ILE A 113 5.94 -0.08 -15.27
CA ILE A 113 6.35 -1.13 -14.33
C ILE A 113 7.32 -0.58 -13.29
N PHE A 114 8.28 0.25 -13.71
CA PHE A 114 9.23 0.88 -12.80
C PHE A 114 8.50 1.77 -11.78
N THR A 115 7.57 2.62 -12.22
CA THR A 115 6.78 3.47 -11.33
C THR A 115 5.90 2.66 -10.39
N LEU A 116 5.21 1.61 -10.87
CA LEU A 116 4.40 0.74 -10.02
C LEU A 116 5.26 0.05 -8.95
N THR A 117 6.47 -0.40 -9.33
CA THR A 117 7.43 -1.00 -8.40
C THR A 117 7.87 -0.02 -7.31
N GLN A 118 8.13 1.25 -7.66
CA GLN A 118 8.44 2.28 -6.68
C GLN A 118 7.29 2.51 -5.70
N LEU A 119 6.05 2.59 -6.19
CA LEU A 119 4.86 2.75 -5.35
C LEU A 119 4.67 1.56 -4.39
N THR A 120 4.86 0.34 -4.88
CA THR A 120 4.80 -0.88 -4.05
C THR A 120 5.88 -0.89 -2.96
N ASN A 121 7.10 -0.47 -3.27
CA ASN A 121 8.19 -0.40 -2.29
C ASN A 121 7.97 0.71 -1.25
N ASP A 122 7.46 1.88 -1.66
CA ASP A 122 7.11 2.96 -0.75
C ASP A 122 6.03 2.49 0.25
N PHE A 123 4.95 1.89 -0.25
CA PHE A 123 3.90 1.33 0.59
C PHE A 123 4.44 0.32 1.60
N ARG A 124 5.27 -0.64 1.17
CA ARG A 124 5.90 -1.62 2.06
C ARG A 124 6.75 -0.99 3.15
N THR A 125 7.50 0.04 2.80
CA THR A 125 8.38 0.74 3.75
C THR A 125 7.55 1.48 4.79
N ARG A 126 6.50 2.18 4.35
CA ARG A 126 5.56 2.88 5.26
C ARG A 126 4.84 1.89 6.18
N GLN A 127 4.34 0.78 5.65
CA GLN A 127 3.70 -0.27 6.44
C GLN A 127 4.65 -0.94 7.43
N SER A 128 5.87 -1.27 7.01
CA SER A 128 6.88 -1.87 7.90
C SER A 128 7.26 -0.92 9.04
N LYS A 129 7.38 0.38 8.75
CA LYS A 129 7.62 1.42 9.75
C LYS A 129 6.45 1.48 10.74
N TYR A 130 5.23 1.57 10.23
CA TYR A 130 4.02 1.63 11.06
C TYR A 130 3.88 0.42 12.00
N LEU A 131 4.07 -0.80 11.50
CA LEU A 131 4.06 -2.02 12.32
C LEU A 131 5.15 -2.00 13.41
N LYS A 132 6.34 -1.47 13.09
CA LYS A 132 7.44 -1.32 14.07
C LYS A 132 7.06 -0.31 15.16
N ASP A 133 6.46 0.81 14.78
CA ASP A 133 6.06 1.88 15.70
C ASP A 133 4.94 1.40 16.65
N ILE A 134 3.97 0.63 16.12
CA ILE A 134 2.98 -0.08 16.93
C ILE A 134 3.64 -1.02 17.93
N LYS A 135 4.55 -1.89 17.47
CA LYS A 135 5.21 -2.87 18.34
C LYS A 135 6.01 -2.21 19.46
N ASN A 136 6.73 -1.13 19.14
CA ASN A 136 7.48 -0.37 20.14
C ASN A 136 6.56 0.24 21.19
N ARG A 137 5.40 0.75 20.77
CA ARG A 137 4.40 1.30 21.68
C ARG A 137 3.85 0.23 22.62
N THR A 138 3.52 -0.96 22.13
CA THR A 138 3.10 -2.10 22.98
C THR A 138 4.19 -2.50 23.97
N SER A 139 5.44 -2.65 23.52
CA SER A 139 6.57 -3.02 24.41
C SER A 139 6.84 -1.98 25.50
N ASN A 140 6.67 -0.69 25.19
CA ASN A 140 6.85 0.39 26.18
C ASN A 140 5.72 0.41 27.21
N VAL A 141 4.48 0.10 26.81
CA VAL A 141 3.35 -0.06 27.74
C VAL A 141 3.57 -1.26 28.66
N ASP A 142 4.01 -2.41 28.12
CA ASP A 142 4.34 -3.58 28.94
C ASP A 142 5.46 -3.29 29.95
N SER A 143 6.51 -2.57 29.52
CA SER A 143 7.60 -2.15 30.41
C SER A 143 7.15 -1.14 31.47
N PHE A 144 6.26 -0.21 31.14
CA PHE A 144 5.70 0.76 32.09
C PHE A 144 4.83 0.05 33.12
N LEU A 145 4.04 -0.95 32.75
CA LEU A 145 3.22 -1.71 33.69
C LEU A 145 4.06 -2.63 34.57
N LEU A 146 5.13 -3.22 34.03
CA LEU A 146 6.06 -4.03 34.82
C LEU A 146 6.82 -3.18 35.86
N THR A 147 7.15 -1.93 35.52
CA THR A 147 7.80 -0.98 36.44
C THR A 147 6.82 -0.33 37.42
N THR A 148 5.57 -0.10 37.02
CA THR A 148 4.53 0.47 37.90
C THR A 148 3.90 -0.59 38.82
N GLY A 149 4.11 -1.88 38.54
CA GLY A 149 3.84 -3.00 39.45
C GLY A 149 4.97 -3.30 40.45
N GLN A 150 6.10 -2.58 40.37
CA GLN A 150 7.20 -2.64 41.33
C GLN A 150 7.25 -1.34 42.15
N THR A 151 6.24 -1.10 42.97
CA THR A 151 6.36 -0.15 44.08
C THR A 151 6.75 -0.91 45.34
N ASP A 152 8.05 -1.16 45.52
CA ASP A 152 8.74 -1.03 46.81
C ASP A 152 10.23 -1.35 46.63
N ASP A 153 10.97 -0.38 46.09
CA ASP A 153 12.39 -0.25 46.45
C ASP A 153 12.48 0.70 47.64
N LEU A 154 12.00 0.22 48.79
CA LEU A 154 12.42 0.70 50.11
C LEU A 154 13.24 -0.41 50.77
N GLN A 155 14.55 -0.18 50.76
CA GLN A 155 15.54 -0.62 51.76
C GLN A 155 15.96 -2.10 51.76
N TRP A 156 17.20 -2.27 51.28
CA TRP A 156 18.16 -3.27 51.76
C TRP A 156 18.11 -3.45 53.29
N GLY A 157 17.61 -4.59 53.77
CA GLY A 157 17.71 -4.96 55.19
C GLY A 157 16.96 -6.24 55.56
N GLU A 158 17.68 -7.36 55.56
CA GLU A 158 17.50 -8.54 56.44
C GLU A 158 16.23 -9.42 56.30
N LEU A 159 16.47 -10.71 56.03
CA LEU A 159 15.64 -11.93 56.20
C LEU A 159 14.20 -11.76 56.74
N VAL A 160 13.18 -12.34 56.08
CA VAL A 160 12.47 -13.60 56.44
C VAL A 160 11.31 -13.83 55.43
N ASP A 161 11.16 -15.09 55.03
CA ASP A 161 9.97 -15.75 54.48
C ASP A 161 9.40 -15.42 53.10
N VAL A 162 9.14 -16.51 52.39
CA VAL A 162 8.41 -16.59 51.14
C VAL A 162 6.95 -16.29 51.43
N THR A 163 6.46 -15.12 51.01
CA THR A 163 5.20 -14.97 50.24
C THR A 163 5.08 -13.52 49.80
N PRO A 164 4.73 -13.29 48.53
CA PRO A 164 3.59 -12.42 48.37
C PRO A 164 2.63 -13.02 47.35
N SER A 165 1.50 -13.52 47.85
CA SER A 165 0.25 -13.46 47.12
C SER A 165 -0.06 -11.98 46.85
N HIS A 166 0.54 -11.43 45.79
CA HIS A 166 0.05 -10.20 45.19
C HIS A 166 -1.29 -10.54 44.53
N GLU A 167 -2.37 -10.46 45.32
CA GLU A 167 -3.71 -10.39 44.76
C GLU A 167 -3.75 -9.11 43.92
N TYR A 168 -3.72 -9.25 42.60
CA TYR A 168 -3.87 -8.12 41.69
C TYR A 168 -5.16 -7.39 42.06
N THR A 169 -5.08 -6.08 42.27
CA THR A 169 -6.27 -5.27 42.54
C THR A 169 -7.22 -5.35 41.34
N MET A 170 -8.53 -5.24 41.56
CA MET A 170 -9.50 -5.31 40.45
C MET A 170 -9.20 -4.29 39.34
N ASP A 171 -8.68 -3.12 39.68
CA ASP A 171 -8.18 -2.14 38.71
C ASP A 171 -6.99 -2.65 37.90
N GLN A 172 -6.05 -3.39 38.53
CA GLN A 172 -4.91 -4.01 37.83
C GLN A 172 -5.37 -5.13 36.90
N ILE A 173 -6.34 -5.94 37.31
CA ILE A 173 -6.93 -7.01 36.45
C ILE A 173 -7.68 -6.38 35.28
N GLN A 174 -8.46 -5.32 35.52
CA GLN A 174 -9.18 -4.57 34.48
C GLN A 174 -8.21 -3.96 33.46
N GLN A 175 -7.12 -3.34 33.93
CA GLN A 175 -6.07 -2.81 33.04
C GLN A 175 -5.36 -3.91 32.25
N MET A 176 -5.08 -5.05 32.88
CA MET A 176 -4.47 -6.20 32.18
C MET A 176 -5.38 -6.76 31.08
N MET A 177 -6.70 -6.89 31.34
CA MET A 177 -7.68 -7.33 30.34
C MET A 177 -7.84 -6.34 29.18
N MET A 178 -7.89 -5.02 29.46
CA MET A 178 -7.93 -3.99 28.42
C MET A 178 -6.67 -4.00 27.54
N ASN A 179 -5.50 -4.23 28.13
CA ASN A 179 -4.26 -4.38 27.38
C ASN A 179 -4.25 -5.67 26.55
N GLU A 180 -4.72 -6.80 27.09
CA GLU A 180 -4.81 -8.05 26.33
C GLU A 180 -5.73 -7.93 25.11
N GLN A 181 -6.87 -7.24 25.25
CA GLN A 181 -7.77 -6.94 24.13
C GLN A 181 -7.10 -6.04 23.09
N THR A 182 -6.43 -4.97 23.55
CA THR A 182 -5.65 -4.06 22.69
C THR A 182 -4.54 -4.81 21.94
N VAL A 183 -3.88 -5.77 22.59
CA VAL A 183 -2.82 -6.59 21.96
C VAL A 183 -3.41 -7.50 20.87
N LYS A 184 -4.54 -8.17 21.13
CA LYS A 184 -5.21 -9.04 20.14
C LYS A 184 -5.69 -8.27 18.90
N GLU A 185 -6.22 -7.06 19.09
CA GLU A 185 -6.67 -6.19 18.00
C GLU A 185 -5.49 -5.74 17.12
N ARG A 186 -4.35 -5.40 17.74
CA ARG A 186 -3.13 -5.05 16.98
C ARG A 186 -2.48 -6.24 16.29
N GLU A 187 -2.61 -7.46 16.81
CA GLU A 187 -2.20 -8.68 16.09
C GLU A 187 -3.02 -8.90 14.80
N LYS A 188 -4.30 -8.54 14.81
CA LYS A 188 -5.16 -8.62 13.62
C LYS A 188 -4.73 -7.62 12.53
N GLU A 189 -4.40 -6.39 12.91
CA GLU A 189 -3.91 -5.37 11.98
C GLU A 189 -2.59 -5.83 11.31
N VAL A 190 -1.68 -6.44 12.07
CA VAL A 190 -0.44 -7.04 11.56
C VAL A 190 -0.75 -8.10 10.48
N LEU A 191 -1.80 -8.91 10.66
CA LEU A 191 -2.18 -9.94 9.69
C LEU A 191 -2.69 -9.35 8.37
N VAL A 192 -3.52 -8.30 8.41
CA VAL A 192 -4.04 -7.61 7.22
C VAL A 192 -2.91 -6.95 6.44
N VAL A 193 -2.01 -6.24 7.13
CA VAL A 193 -0.83 -5.63 6.52
C VAL A 193 0.11 -6.69 5.94
N ASN A 194 0.31 -7.82 6.64
CA ASN A 194 1.14 -8.90 6.12
C ASN A 194 0.51 -9.59 4.90
N SER A 195 -0.82 -9.76 4.88
CA SER A 195 -1.55 -10.31 3.72
C SER A 195 -1.40 -9.42 2.50
N SER A 196 -1.62 -8.11 2.64
CA SER A 196 -1.41 -7.14 1.56
C SER A 196 0.06 -7.13 1.08
N ILE A 197 1.05 -7.17 1.97
CA ILE A 197 2.47 -7.26 1.58
C ILE A 197 2.77 -8.55 0.80
N ARG A 198 2.16 -9.68 1.17
CA ARG A 198 2.28 -10.97 0.46
C ARG A 198 1.64 -10.91 -0.93
N GLU A 199 0.45 -10.32 -1.05
CA GLU A 199 -0.20 -10.10 -2.33
C GLU A 199 0.68 -9.25 -3.26
N LEU A 200 1.23 -8.15 -2.74
CA LEU A 200 2.20 -7.32 -3.46
C LEU A 200 3.48 -8.07 -3.85
N ASN A 201 3.88 -9.11 -3.10
CA ASN A 201 5.05 -9.94 -3.46
C ASN A 201 4.73 -10.82 -4.67
N SER A 202 3.49 -11.28 -4.81
CA SER A 202 3.04 -11.97 -6.01
C SER A 202 3.06 -11.00 -7.19
N LEU A 203 2.47 -9.80 -7.03
CA LEU A 203 2.48 -8.77 -8.08
C LEU A 203 3.90 -8.42 -8.52
N PHE A 204 4.84 -8.26 -7.59
CA PHE A 204 6.23 -7.95 -7.91
C PHE A 204 6.92 -9.05 -8.72
N LYS A 205 6.65 -10.33 -8.41
CA LYS A 205 7.18 -11.46 -9.19
C LYS A 205 6.62 -11.45 -10.61
N ASP A 206 5.32 -11.17 -10.76
CA ASP A 206 4.65 -11.10 -12.06
C ASP A 206 5.12 -9.90 -12.89
N LEU A 207 5.41 -8.77 -12.24
CA LEU A 207 6.01 -7.60 -12.89
C LEU A 207 7.46 -7.88 -13.30
N SER A 208 8.23 -8.56 -12.45
CA SER A 208 9.62 -8.93 -12.74
C SER A 208 9.72 -9.90 -13.91
N SER A 209 8.84 -10.90 -14.01
CA SER A 209 8.80 -11.80 -15.17
C SER A 209 8.43 -11.03 -16.45
N MET A 210 7.48 -10.09 -16.38
CA MET A 210 7.09 -9.28 -17.54
C MET A 210 8.23 -8.40 -18.08
N VAL A 211 9.11 -7.91 -17.21
CA VAL A 211 10.31 -7.15 -17.59
C VAL A 211 11.37 -8.08 -18.20
N VAL A 212 11.57 -9.25 -17.60
CA VAL A 212 12.54 -10.25 -18.10
C VAL A 212 12.14 -10.75 -19.49
N ASP A 213 10.85 -11.06 -19.72
CA ASP A 213 10.36 -11.50 -21.02
C ASP A 213 10.51 -10.43 -22.11
N GLN A 214 10.45 -9.14 -21.75
CA GLN A 214 10.69 -8.02 -22.67
C GLN A 214 12.18 -7.72 -22.87
N GLY A 215 13.04 -7.95 -21.86
CA GLY A 215 14.49 -7.71 -21.92
C GLY A 215 15.32 -8.83 -22.55
N THR A 216 14.80 -10.07 -22.59
CA THR A 216 15.57 -11.24 -23.08
C THR A 216 15.65 -11.31 -24.62
N ILE A 217 15.00 -10.39 -25.35
CA ILE A 217 15.02 -10.31 -26.83
C ILE A 217 15.87 -9.11 -27.33
N LEU A 218 16.63 -8.43 -26.47
CA LEU A 218 17.44 -7.27 -26.88
C LEU A 218 18.94 -7.52 -27.07
N ASP A 219 19.44 -8.74 -26.85
CA ASP A 219 20.85 -9.11 -27.04
C ASP A 219 21.12 -9.91 -28.33
N ARG A 220 20.33 -9.69 -29.38
CA ARG A 220 20.54 -10.26 -30.72
C ARG A 220 20.18 -9.29 -31.83
#